data_AF-A0A970ZUD6-F1
#
_entry.id   AF-A0A970ZUD6-F1
#
_cell.length_a   1.000
_cell.length_b   1.000
_cell.length_c   1.000
_cell.angle_alpha   90.00
_cell.angle_beta   90.00
_cell.angle_gamma   90.00
#
_symmetry.space_group_name_H-M   'P 1'
#
loop_
_entity.id
_entity.type
_entity.pdbx_description
1 polymer ?
#
loop_
_entity_poly.entity_id
_entity_poly.type
_entity_poly.pdbx_seq_one_letter_code
_entity_poly.pdbx_strand_id
1 'polypeptide(L)'
;VEMYEEVVPVHAVTLGTDHRITLLRQMWLANALVDSGRAGEALEKIGEFHAQNEEGKQPDLPWRITEGRALIALDRFDEAQTILERAWQECLDLGYESPKADVATKQSAHRTASSLVTLSERTGRTEERLEWLRIRENISRP
;
A
#
# COMPACT_ATOMS: atom_id res chain seq x y z
N VAL A 1 -31.29 19.14 35.43
CA VAL A 1 -30.83 17.74 35.41
C VAL A 1 -31.88 16.99 34.63
N GLU A 2 -31.61 16.75 33.35
CA GLU A 2 -32.50 16.00 32.45
C GLU A 2 -31.67 14.92 31.76
N MET A 3 -32.29 13.73 31.67
CA MET A 3 -31.68 12.43 31.49
C MET A 3 -31.07 12.22 30.10
N TYR A 4 -29.86 11.67 30.11
CA TYR A 4 -29.34 10.83 29.06
C TYR A 4 -30.13 9.52 29.04
N GLU A 5 -30.93 9.27 28.02
CA GLU A 5 -31.30 7.90 27.61
C GLU A 5 -32.08 7.94 26.29
N GLU A 6 -31.36 8.03 25.17
CA GLU A 6 -31.81 7.40 23.92
C GLU A 6 -30.66 6.56 23.36
N VAL A 7 -30.80 5.25 23.56
CA VAL A 7 -29.87 4.20 23.17
C VAL A 7 -29.95 4.02 21.65
N VAL A 8 -29.03 4.68 20.94
CA VAL A 8 -28.70 4.34 19.55
C VAL A 8 -27.95 3.01 19.55
N PRO A 9 -28.25 2.03 18.67
CA PRO A 9 -27.66 0.69 18.75
C PRO A 9 -26.14 0.73 18.60
N VAL A 10 -25.46 0.36 19.70
CA VAL A 10 -24.02 0.52 20.01
C VAL A 10 -23.08 -0.40 19.21
N HIS A 11 -23.56 -1.17 18.24
CA HIS A 11 -22.72 -2.21 17.63
C HIS A 11 -22.28 -1.95 16.18
N ALA A 12 -22.82 -0.93 15.49
CA ALA A 12 -22.46 -0.67 14.08
C ALA A 12 -21.54 0.54 13.84
N VAL A 13 -21.24 1.36 14.87
CA VAL A 13 -20.53 2.65 14.69
C VAL A 13 -19.10 2.63 15.25
N THR A 14 -18.79 1.74 16.20
CA THR A 14 -17.53 1.80 16.97
C THR A 14 -16.32 1.19 16.22
N LEU A 15 -16.54 0.34 15.23
CA LEU A 15 -15.46 -0.22 14.38
C LEU A 15 -15.18 0.62 13.11
N GLY A 16 -15.94 1.69 12.85
CA GLY A 16 -15.84 2.44 11.57
C GLY A 16 -14.70 3.45 11.49
N THR A 17 -14.26 4.01 12.62
CA THR A 17 -13.29 5.13 12.65
C THR A 17 -12.04 4.79 13.44
N ASP A 18 -12.21 4.20 14.63
CA ASP A 18 -11.08 3.73 15.45
C ASP A 18 -10.30 2.61 14.76
N HIS A 19 -10.99 1.70 14.08
CA HIS A 19 -10.34 0.66 13.29
C HIS A 19 -9.57 1.26 12.12
N ARG A 20 -10.15 2.19 11.34
CA ARG A 20 -9.46 2.81 10.19
C ARG A 20 -8.23 3.62 10.62
N ILE A 21 -8.29 4.37 11.72
CA ILE A 21 -7.13 5.09 12.27
C ILE A 21 -6.06 4.11 12.75
N THR A 22 -6.48 3.01 13.38
CA THR A 22 -5.57 1.95 13.83
C THR A 22 -4.89 1.25 12.64
N LEU A 23 -5.63 0.90 11.59
CA LEU A 23 -5.10 0.30 10.36
C LEU A 23 -4.13 1.23 9.63
N LEU A 24 -4.44 2.53 9.55
CA LEU A 24 -3.50 3.51 9.03
C LEU A 24 -2.21 3.50 9.85
N ARG A 25 -2.29 3.60 11.19
CA ARG A 25 -1.10 3.56 12.05
C ARG A 25 -0.27 2.28 11.85
N GLN A 26 -0.92 1.13 11.68
CA GLN A 26 -0.23 -0.13 11.39
C GLN A 26 0.48 -0.09 10.02
N MET A 27 -0.15 0.49 8.99
CA MET A 27 0.47 0.68 7.67
C MET A 27 1.70 1.60 7.75
N TRP A 28 1.62 2.70 8.51
CA TRP A 28 2.76 3.59 8.75
C TRP A 28 3.89 2.87 9.49
N LEU A 29 3.55 2.02 10.47
CA LEU A 29 4.53 1.19 11.18
C LEU A 29 5.21 0.19 10.24
N ALA A 30 4.45 -0.54 9.43
CA ALA A 30 5.01 -1.48 8.46
C ALA A 30 5.97 -0.78 7.47
N ASN A 31 5.60 0.41 6.99
CA ASN A 31 6.50 1.22 6.16
C ASN A 31 7.78 1.62 6.91
N ALA A 32 7.68 2.09 8.15
CA ALA A 32 8.85 2.45 8.95
C ALA A 32 9.76 1.24 9.24
N LEU A 33 9.18 0.05 9.40
CA LEU A 33 9.93 -1.20 9.54
C LEU A 33 10.71 -1.51 8.27
N VAL A 34 10.10 -1.38 7.09
CA VAL A 34 10.83 -1.52 5.81
C VAL A 34 11.96 -0.50 5.70
N ASP A 35 11.70 0.77 6.00
CA ASP A 35 12.69 1.86 5.92
C ASP A 35 13.86 1.67 6.89
N SER A 36 13.63 1.01 8.02
CA SER A 36 14.65 0.69 9.03
C SER A 36 15.36 -0.66 8.79
N GLY A 37 15.12 -1.31 7.64
CA GLY A 37 15.75 -2.59 7.29
C GLY A 37 15.14 -3.81 8.00
N ARG A 38 14.02 -3.65 8.69
CA ARG A 38 13.29 -4.69 9.43
C ARG A 38 12.15 -5.26 8.59
N ALA A 39 12.46 -5.62 7.34
CA ALA A 39 11.46 -6.06 6.36
C ALA A 39 10.72 -7.34 6.76
N GLY A 40 11.37 -8.26 7.49
CA GLY A 40 10.71 -9.46 8.02
C GLY A 40 9.58 -9.12 9.00
N GLU A 41 9.84 -8.21 9.95
CA GLU A 41 8.82 -7.75 10.90
C GLU A 41 7.71 -6.94 10.21
N ALA A 42 8.04 -6.21 9.14
CA ALA A 42 7.05 -5.55 8.32
C ALA A 42 6.07 -6.57 7.69
N LEU A 43 6.59 -7.68 7.13
CA LEU A 43 5.75 -8.74 6.57
C LEU A 43 4.91 -9.45 7.63
N GLU A 44 5.41 -9.64 8.85
CA GLU A 44 4.61 -10.17 9.95
C GLU A 44 3.41 -9.26 10.25
N LYS A 45 3.61 -7.93 10.31
CA LYS A 45 2.53 -6.96 10.51
C LYS A 45 1.54 -6.91 9.36
N ILE A 46 2.02 -7.07 8.13
CA ILE A 46 1.16 -7.19 6.95
C ILE A 46 0.32 -8.47 7.04
N GLY A 47 0.92 -9.59 7.42
CA GLY A 47 0.22 -10.86 7.65
C GLY A 47 -0.86 -10.77 8.73
N GLU A 48 -0.56 -10.12 9.87
CA GLU A 48 -1.54 -9.83 10.93
C GLU A 48 -2.72 -9.00 10.39
N PHE A 49 -2.44 -7.99 9.58
CA PHE A 49 -3.48 -7.17 8.93
C PHE A 49 -4.36 -8.00 7.98
N HIS A 50 -3.78 -8.90 7.17
CA HIS A 50 -4.54 -9.77 6.28
C HIS A 50 -5.45 -10.72 7.05
N ALA A 51 -4.93 -11.35 8.12
CA ALA A 51 -5.71 -12.23 8.99
C ALA A 51 -6.87 -11.49 9.68
N GLN A 52 -6.68 -10.22 10.03
CA GLN A 52 -7.72 -9.37 10.61
C GLN A 52 -8.74 -8.85 9.57
N ASN A 53 -8.34 -8.71 8.30
CA ASN A 53 -9.21 -8.27 7.20
C ASN A 53 -9.98 -9.40 6.50
N GLU A 54 -9.99 -10.61 7.06
CA GLU A 54 -10.72 -11.77 6.53
C GLU A 54 -12.24 -11.55 6.36
N GLU A 55 -12.82 -10.44 6.87
CA GLU A 55 -14.17 -9.96 6.52
C GLU A 55 -14.30 -9.40 5.06
N GLY A 56 -13.54 -9.98 4.11
CA GLY A 56 -13.74 -9.78 2.67
C GLY A 56 -13.24 -8.46 2.09
N LYS A 57 -12.42 -7.68 2.82
CA LYS A 57 -11.84 -6.43 2.30
C LYS A 57 -10.47 -6.71 1.73
N GLN A 58 -10.31 -6.43 0.43
CA GLN A 58 -9.00 -6.50 -0.21
C GLN A 58 -8.06 -5.47 0.45
N PRO A 59 -6.76 -5.80 0.59
CA PRO A 59 -5.76 -4.86 1.08
C PRO A 59 -5.76 -3.65 0.17
N ASP A 60 -5.77 -2.46 0.76
CA ASP A 60 -5.65 -1.24 -0.03
C ASP A 60 -4.26 -1.14 -0.67
N LEU A 61 -4.21 -0.32 -1.72
CA LEU A 61 -3.02 -0.09 -2.52
C LEU A 61 -1.76 0.25 -1.69
N PRO A 62 -1.82 1.11 -0.65
CA PRO A 62 -0.69 1.33 0.27
C PRO A 62 -0.12 0.08 0.94
N TRP A 63 -0.95 -0.85 1.41
CA TRP A 63 -0.47 -2.09 2.03
C TRP A 63 0.28 -2.96 1.02
N ARG A 64 -0.25 -3.14 -0.20
CA ARG A 64 0.43 -3.90 -1.26
C ARG A 64 1.77 -3.30 -1.65
N ILE A 65 1.84 -1.97 -1.76
CA ILE A 65 3.11 -1.29 -2.05
C ILE A 65 4.14 -1.58 -0.94
N THR A 66 3.71 -1.51 0.32
CA THR A 66 4.58 -1.77 1.48
C THR A 66 5.08 -3.22 1.49
N GLU A 67 4.20 -4.17 1.20
CA GLU A 67 4.52 -5.59 1.06
C GLU A 67 5.53 -5.83 -0.06
N GLY A 68 5.29 -5.28 -1.26
CA GLY A 68 6.22 -5.40 -2.38
C GLY A 68 7.61 -4.85 -2.05
N ARG A 69 7.70 -3.71 -1.35
CA ARG A 69 8.97 -3.16 -0.88
C ARG A 69 9.68 -4.07 0.14
N ALA A 70 8.93 -4.65 1.08
CA ALA A 70 9.48 -5.60 2.04
C ALA A 70 10.01 -6.86 1.36
N LEU A 71 9.28 -7.38 0.36
CA LEU A 71 9.70 -8.54 -0.44
C LEU A 71 10.98 -8.26 -1.24
N ILE A 72 11.11 -7.08 -1.86
CA ILE A 72 12.37 -6.64 -2.50
C ILE A 72 13.53 -6.62 -1.50
N ALA A 73 13.29 -6.08 -0.30
CA ALA A 73 14.33 -5.99 0.73
C ALA A 73 14.81 -7.37 1.22
N LEU A 74 13.97 -8.40 1.11
CA LEU A 74 14.27 -9.78 1.47
C LEU A 74 14.69 -10.65 0.27
N ASP A 75 14.99 -10.06 -0.90
CA ASP A 75 15.36 -10.77 -2.14
C ASP A 75 14.27 -11.72 -2.68
N ARG A 76 13.01 -11.55 -2.25
CA ARG A 76 11.85 -12.34 -2.71
C ARG A 76 11.24 -11.73 -3.98
N PHE A 77 12.04 -11.69 -5.05
CA PHE A 77 11.75 -10.89 -6.24
C PHE A 77 10.50 -11.33 -7.02
N ASP A 78 10.26 -12.63 -7.17
CA ASP A 78 9.10 -13.13 -7.93
C ASP A 78 7.77 -12.76 -7.23
N GLU A 79 7.77 -12.84 -5.90
CA GLU A 79 6.63 -12.44 -5.07
C GLU A 79 6.45 -10.93 -5.10
N ALA A 80 7.54 -10.16 -4.97
CA ALA A 80 7.52 -8.71 -5.10
C ALA A 80 6.95 -8.28 -6.46
N GLN A 81 7.34 -8.94 -7.55
CA GLN A 81 6.85 -8.66 -8.89
C GLN A 81 5.33 -8.86 -8.95
N THR A 82 4.85 -10.02 -8.50
CA THR A 82 3.42 -10.34 -8.52
C THR A 82 2.59 -9.30 -7.76
N ILE A 83 3.05 -8.89 -6.57
CA ILE A 83 2.34 -7.90 -5.75
C ILE A 83 2.39 -6.51 -6.38
N LEU A 84 3.54 -6.08 -6.90
CA LEU A 84 3.72 -4.73 -7.45
C LEU A 84 3.04 -4.56 -8.81
N GLU A 85 3.00 -5.59 -9.66
CA GLU A 85 2.23 -5.56 -10.91
C GLU A 85 0.73 -5.45 -10.64
N ARG A 86 0.22 -6.17 -9.62
CA ARG A 86 -1.16 -6.02 -9.16
C ARG A 86 -1.45 -4.62 -8.62
N ALA A 87 -0.55 -4.08 -7.82
CA ALA A 87 -0.66 -2.70 -7.34
C ALA A 87 -0.66 -1.71 -8.51
N TRP A 88 0.15 -1.94 -9.53
CA TRP A 88 0.18 -1.09 -10.72
C TRP A 88 -1.12 -1.14 -11.51
N GLN A 89 -1.67 -2.35 -11.70
CA GLN A 89 -2.97 -2.51 -12.37
C GLN A 89 -4.07 -1.78 -11.61
N GLU A 90 -4.09 -1.85 -10.28
CA GLU A 90 -5.05 -1.10 -9.48
C GLU A 90 -4.89 0.42 -9.64
N CYS A 91 -3.65 0.95 -9.73
CA CYS A 91 -3.43 2.36 -10.06
C CYS A 91 -4.06 2.74 -11.41
N LEU A 92 -3.91 1.87 -12.43
CA LEU A 92 -4.49 2.08 -13.77
C LEU A 92 -6.02 2.08 -13.70
N ASP A 93 -6.60 1.13 -12.97
CA ASP A 93 -8.05 1.01 -12.80
C ASP A 93 -8.65 2.21 -12.05
N LEU A 94 -7.90 2.78 -11.10
CA LEU A 94 -8.23 4.03 -10.41
C LEU A 94 -8.01 5.28 -11.29
N GLY A 95 -7.43 5.11 -12.48
CA GLY A 95 -7.24 6.17 -13.47
C GLY A 95 -6.19 7.20 -13.07
N TYR A 96 -5.06 6.80 -12.49
CA TYR A 96 -3.99 7.71 -12.04
C TYR A 96 -3.49 8.66 -13.15
N GLU A 97 -3.58 8.23 -14.41
CA GLU A 97 -3.17 8.98 -15.60
C GLU A 97 -4.06 10.19 -15.88
N SER A 98 -5.29 10.20 -15.34
CA SER A 98 -6.20 11.31 -15.50
C SER A 98 -5.62 12.58 -14.87
N PRO A 99 -5.64 13.74 -15.57
CA PRO A 99 -5.27 15.02 -14.97
C PRO A 99 -6.06 15.33 -13.70
N LYS A 100 -7.29 14.80 -13.61
CA LYS A 100 -8.22 14.96 -12.48
C LYS A 100 -8.08 13.90 -11.39
N ALA A 101 -7.19 12.90 -11.56
CA ALA A 101 -6.95 11.91 -10.52
C ALA A 101 -6.51 12.61 -9.23
N ASP A 102 -7.01 12.09 -8.11
CA ASP A 102 -6.67 12.65 -6.81
C ASP A 102 -5.18 12.41 -6.47
N VAL A 103 -4.70 13.19 -5.50
CA VAL A 103 -3.29 13.17 -5.09
C VAL A 103 -2.89 11.80 -4.53
N ALA A 104 -3.78 11.10 -3.82
CA ALA A 104 -3.45 9.81 -3.20
C ALA A 104 -3.29 8.70 -4.26
N THR A 105 -4.12 8.71 -5.30
CA THR A 105 -4.01 7.81 -6.46
C THR A 105 -2.70 8.06 -7.21
N LYS A 106 -2.36 9.34 -7.50
CA LYS A 106 -1.07 9.68 -8.13
C LYS A 106 0.14 9.33 -7.27
N GLN A 107 0.08 9.57 -5.96
CA GLN A 107 1.13 9.19 -5.01
C GLN A 107 1.34 7.68 -4.97
N SER A 108 0.26 6.91 -4.98
CA SER A 108 0.32 5.44 -4.97
C SER A 108 0.96 4.94 -6.27
N ALA A 109 0.54 5.46 -7.43
CA ALA A 109 1.18 5.15 -8.71
C ALA A 109 2.68 5.48 -8.71
N HIS A 110 3.07 6.66 -8.23
CA HIS A 110 4.48 7.05 -8.14
C HIS A 110 5.28 6.09 -7.23
N ARG A 111 4.72 5.69 -6.08
CA ARG A 111 5.36 4.75 -5.15
C ARG A 111 5.47 3.33 -5.71
N THR A 112 4.44 2.84 -6.40
CA THR A 112 4.47 1.56 -7.10
C THR A 112 5.55 1.56 -8.19
N ALA A 113 5.56 2.58 -9.07
CA ALA A 113 6.58 2.74 -10.10
C ALA A 113 7.99 2.83 -9.52
N SER A 114 8.18 3.54 -8.39
CA SER A 114 9.47 3.60 -7.69
C SER A 114 9.93 2.23 -7.17
N SER A 115 8.99 1.42 -6.69
CA SER A 115 9.28 0.07 -6.20
C SER A 115 9.63 -0.86 -7.36
N LEU A 116 8.95 -0.73 -8.51
CA LEU A 116 9.25 -1.46 -9.74
C LEU A 116 10.62 -1.07 -10.33
N VAL A 117 10.99 0.22 -10.32
CA VAL A 117 12.37 0.65 -10.65
C VAL A 117 13.39 -0.10 -9.77
N THR A 118 13.14 -0.15 -8.46
CA THR A 118 14.04 -0.81 -7.50
C THR A 118 14.13 -2.31 -7.77
N LEU A 119 13.00 -2.97 -8.04
CA LEU A 119 12.94 -4.39 -8.38
C LEU A 119 13.71 -4.70 -9.66
N SER A 120 13.45 -3.95 -10.73
CA SER A 120 14.15 -4.13 -12.02
C SER A 120 15.65 -3.87 -11.89
N GLU A 121 16.06 -2.90 -11.06
CA GLU A 121 17.47 -2.67 -10.73
C GLU A 121 18.10 -3.87 -10.00
N ARG A 122 17.44 -4.37 -8.95
CA ARG A 122 17.91 -5.53 -8.16
C ARG A 122 17.97 -6.82 -8.97
N THR A 123 17.16 -6.94 -10.02
CA THR A 123 17.11 -8.12 -10.89
C THR A 123 17.89 -7.94 -12.20
N GLY A 124 18.57 -6.80 -12.41
CA GLY A 124 19.38 -6.54 -13.60
C GLY A 124 18.59 -6.25 -14.90
N ARG A 125 17.27 -6.06 -14.81
CA ARG A 125 16.37 -5.78 -15.93
C ARG A 125 16.47 -4.31 -16.36
N THR A 126 17.52 -3.98 -17.09
CA THR A 126 17.89 -2.58 -17.39
C THR A 126 16.85 -1.86 -18.26
N GLU A 127 16.29 -2.52 -19.27
CA GLU A 127 15.29 -1.90 -20.16
C GLU A 127 14.00 -1.57 -19.41
N GLU A 128 13.48 -2.54 -18.66
CA GLU A 128 12.30 -2.38 -17.81
C GLU A 128 12.51 -1.30 -16.75
N ARG A 129 13.70 -1.24 -16.13
CA ARG A 129 14.05 -0.17 -15.19
C ARG A 129 13.93 1.21 -15.83
N LEU A 130 14.44 1.39 -17.06
CA LEU A 130 14.38 2.66 -17.78
C LEU A 130 12.93 3.03 -18.15
N GLU A 131 12.10 2.05 -18.48
CA GLU A 131 10.67 2.26 -18.71
C GLU A 131 9.98 2.76 -17.44
N TRP A 132 10.17 2.09 -16.30
CA TRP A 132 9.60 2.50 -15.02
C TRP A 132 10.10 3.87 -14.55
N LEU A 133 11.36 4.21 -14.83
CA LEU A 133 11.91 5.54 -14.55
C LEU A 133 11.14 6.63 -15.30
N ARG A 134 10.90 6.44 -16.60
CA ARG A 134 10.13 7.38 -17.43
C ARG A 134 8.69 7.51 -16.93
N ILE A 135 8.03 6.38 -16.65
CA ILE A 135 6.67 6.37 -16.11
C ILE A 135 6.63 7.17 -14.80
N ARG A 136 7.53 6.88 -13.85
CA ARG A 136 7.60 7.58 -12.57
C ARG A 136 7.81 9.08 -12.72
N GLU A 137 8.66 9.51 -13.64
CA GLU A 137 8.92 10.93 -13.91
C GLU A 137 7.72 11.66 -14.52
N ASN A 138 6.88 10.95 -15.29
CA ASN A 138 5.69 11.50 -15.92
C ASN A 138 4.47 11.56 -15.00
N ILE A 139 4.43 10.74 -13.95
CA ILE A 139 3.46 10.91 -12.87
C ILE A 139 3.80 12.22 -12.18
N SER A 140 2.93 13.23 -12.30
CA SER A 140 3.14 14.56 -11.72
C SER A 140 3.75 14.43 -10.32
N ARG A 141 4.91 15.06 -10.08
CA ARG A 141 5.52 15.05 -8.74
C ARG A 141 4.44 15.53 -7.75
N PRO A 142 4.01 14.68 -6.81
CA PRO A 142 2.97 15.04 -5.86
C PRO A 142 3.43 16.21 -4.96
#